data_AF-A0A7R7AH43-F1
#
_entry.id   AF-A0A7R7AH43-F1
#
_cell.length_a   1.000
_cell.length_b   1.000
_cell.length_c   1.000
_cell.angle_alpha   90.00
_cell.angle_beta   90.00
_cell.angle_gamma   90.00
#
_symmetry.space_group_name_H-M   'P 1'
#
loop_
_entity.id
_entity.type
_entity.pdbx_description
1 polymer ?
#
loop_
_entity_poly.entity_id
_entity_poly.type
_entity_poly.pdbx_seq_one_letter_code
_entity_poly.pdbx_strand_id
1 'polypeptide(L)' 'MKSPFISSALIAAITLIPSISMANRDDAKYPAANFQPKVIYLDKEAAAASKQTFGKKSVYDPKYPAANFEPKVIYP' A
#
# COMPACT_ATOMS: atom_id res chain seq x y z
N MET A 1 -38.80 -6.71 -47.90
CA MET A 1 -38.84 -7.42 -46.60
C MET A 1 -37.49 -7.28 -45.93
N LYS A 2 -37.49 -7.13 -44.61
CA LYS A 2 -36.49 -6.44 -43.80
C LYS A 2 -35.46 -7.46 -43.29
N SER A 3 -34.17 -7.18 -43.47
CA SER A 3 -33.06 -8.06 -43.08
C SER A 3 -33.05 -8.35 -41.57
N PRO A 4 -33.00 -9.61 -41.13
CA PRO A 4 -32.57 -9.95 -39.79
C PRO A 4 -31.04 -10.18 -39.78
N PHE A 5 -30.43 -10.17 -38.60
CA PHE A 5 -29.06 -10.64 -38.29
C PHE A 5 -27.92 -9.62 -38.05
N ILE A 6 -28.20 -8.37 -37.71
CA ILE A 6 -27.18 -7.49 -37.09
C ILE A 6 -27.01 -7.76 -35.57
N SER A 7 -27.92 -8.53 -34.95
CA SER A 7 -27.93 -8.69 -33.49
C SER A 7 -26.95 -9.72 -32.91
N SER A 8 -26.25 -10.52 -33.72
CA SER A 8 -25.39 -11.61 -33.20
C SER A 8 -23.97 -11.16 -32.82
N ALA A 9 -23.48 -10.04 -33.37
CA ALA A 9 -22.09 -9.61 -33.16
C ALA A 9 -21.84 -8.86 -31.84
N LEU A 10 -22.88 -8.39 -31.14
CA LEU A 10 -22.72 -7.60 -29.92
C LEU A 10 -22.46 -8.46 -28.67
N ILE A 11 -22.84 -9.74 -28.67
CA ILE A 11 -22.72 -10.61 -27.48
C ILE A 11 -21.30 -11.19 -27.32
N ALA A 12 -20.53 -11.32 -28.42
CA ALA A 12 -19.17 -11.85 -28.36
C ALA A 12 -18.12 -10.87 -27.82
N ALA A 13 -18.43 -9.57 -27.73
CA ALA A 13 -17.49 -8.55 -27.24
C ALA A 13 -17.49 -8.37 -25.71
N ILE A 14 -18.50 -8.87 -25.00
CA ILE A 14 -18.65 -8.68 -23.54
C ILE A 14 -17.86 -9.73 -22.74
N THR A 15 -17.48 -10.85 -23.35
CA THR A 15 -16.79 -11.95 -22.64
C THR A 15 -15.27 -11.76 -22.50
N LEU A 16 -14.71 -10.69 -23.07
CA LEU A 16 -13.29 -10.36 -22.98
C LEU A 16 -12.99 -9.19 -22.03
N ILE A 17 -13.88 -8.92 -21.07
CA ILE A 17 -13.60 -7.95 -20.00
C ILE A 17 -12.86 -8.74 -18.91
N PRO A 18 -11.56 -8.49 -18.68
CA PRO A 18 -10.88 -9.11 -17.55
C PRO A 18 -11.64 -8.77 -16.28
N SER A 19 -11.99 -9.79 -15.49
CA SER A 19 -12.60 -9.64 -14.18
C SER A 19 -11.69 -8.77 -13.31
N ILE A 20 -11.94 -7.46 -13.31
CA ILE A 20 -11.31 -6.52 -12.39
C ILE A 20 -11.81 -6.88 -10.99
N SER A 21 -10.98 -7.62 -10.26
CA SER A 21 -11.24 -7.96 -8.87
C SER A 21 -11.19 -6.67 -8.05
N MET A 22 -12.35 -6.06 -7.84
CA MET A 22 -12.51 -4.92 -6.95
C MET A 22 -12.89 -5.45 -5.58
N ALA A 23 -12.02 -5.28 -4.59
CA ALA A 23 -12.40 -5.50 -3.21
C ALA A 23 -13.51 -4.50 -2.85
N ASN A 24 -14.63 -5.01 -2.31
CA ASN A 24 -15.68 -4.14 -1.79
C ASN A 24 -15.06 -3.28 -0.67
N ARG A 25 -15.32 -1.97 -0.72
CA ARG A 25 -14.69 -0.97 0.16
C ARG A 25 -14.96 -1.23 1.64
N ASP A 26 -16.05 -1.92 1.93
CA ASP A 26 -16.51 -2.24 3.29
C ASP A 26 -16.38 -3.74 3.63
N ASP A 27 -15.62 -4.50 2.83
CA ASP A 27 -15.35 -5.92 3.12
C ASP A 27 -14.44 -6.07 4.34
N ALA A 28 -14.95 -6.72 5.40
CA ALA A 28 -14.20 -7.00 6.62
C ALA A 28 -12.94 -7.83 6.39
N LYS A 29 -12.87 -8.61 5.29
CA LYS A 29 -11.68 -9.36 4.89
C LYS A 29 -10.55 -8.47 4.38
N TYR A 30 -10.88 -7.26 3.91
CA TYR A 30 -9.94 -6.30 3.34
C TYR A 30 -10.07 -4.92 4.00
N PRO A 31 -9.77 -4.80 5.31
CA PRO A 31 -9.99 -3.58 6.09
C PRO A 31 -9.16 -2.37 5.60
N ALA A 32 -8.13 -2.60 4.78
CA ALA A 32 -7.31 -1.55 4.18
C ALA A 32 -7.84 -1.05 2.82
N ALA A 33 -8.92 -1.63 2.28
CA ALA A 33 -9.42 -1.32 0.93
C ALA A 33 -9.83 0.16 0.73
N ASN A 34 -10.15 0.86 1.82
CA ASN A 34 -10.53 2.27 1.83
C ASN A 34 -9.57 3.15 2.65
N PHE A 35 -8.41 2.64 3.04
CA PHE A 35 -7.45 3.40 3.84
C PHE A 35 -6.96 4.63 3.06
N GLN A 36 -7.08 5.81 3.68
CA GLN A 36 -6.58 7.07 3.15
C GLN A 36 -5.47 7.59 4.06
N PRO A 37 -4.19 7.53 3.65
CA PRO A 37 -3.12 8.06 4.46
C PRO A 37 -3.22 9.59 4.54
N LYS A 38 -3.03 10.13 5.74
CA LYS A 38 -2.82 11.57 5.91
C LYS A 38 -1.32 11.85 5.80
N VAL A 39 -0.93 12.57 4.75
CA VAL A 39 0.45 13.03 4.58
C VAL A 39 0.61 14.35 5.32
N ILE A 40 1.59 14.41 6.23
CA ILE A 40 1.97 15.63 6.96
C ILE A 40 3.36 16.01 6.47
N TYR A 41 3.50 17.24 5.95
CA TYR A 41 4.80 17.78 5.54
C TYR A 41 5.42 18.51 6.72
N LEU A 42 6.67 18.17 7.05
CA LEU A 42 7.46 18.91 8.04
C LEU A 42 8.20 20.05 7.35
N ASP A 43 8.28 21.19 8.02
CA ASP A 43 9.18 22.25 7.59
C ASP A 43 10.66 21.83 7.77
N LYS A 44 11.57 22.49 7.05
CA LYS A 44 13.01 22.14 7.06
C LYS A 44 13.66 22.29 8.43
N GLU A 45 13.21 23.23 9.25
CA GLU A 45 13.76 23.49 10.58
C GLU A 45 13.25 22.46 11.60
N ALA A 46 11.97 22.11 11.54
CA ALA A 46 11.37 21.03 12.31
C ALA A 46 11.99 19.67 11.94
N ALA A 47 12.28 19.42 10.66
CA ALA A 47 12.99 18.21 10.22
C ALA A 47 14.46 18.18 10.70
N ALA A 48 15.13 19.33 10.77
CA ALA A 48 16.48 19.43 11.32
C ALA A 48 16.51 19.24 12.85
N ALA A 49 15.48 19.72 13.55
CA ALA A 49 15.26 19.48 14.97
C ALA A 49 14.84 18.02 15.27
N SER A 50 14.21 17.34 14.31
CA SER A 50 13.83 15.92 14.41
C SER A 50 14.96 14.95 14.05
N LYS A 51 16.22 15.40 13.94
CA LYS A 51 17.38 14.50 13.82
C LYS A 51 17.26 13.42 14.89
N GLN A 52 16.94 12.23 14.42
CA GLN A 52 16.43 11.12 15.19
C GLN A 52 17.30 10.89 16.42
N THR A 53 16.72 11.13 17.60
CA THR A 53 17.00 10.24 18.72
C THR A 53 16.36 8.90 18.33
N PHE A 54 17.09 8.09 17.55
CA PHE A 54 16.87 6.65 17.60
C PHE A 54 16.90 6.31 19.08
N GLY A 55 15.79 5.77 19.59
CA GLY A 55 15.50 5.70 21.02
C GLY A 55 16.74 5.30 21.82
N LYS A 56 16.93 5.97 22.98
CA LYS A 56 18.05 5.70 23.90
C LYS A 56 18.36 4.19 23.92
N LYS A 57 19.56 3.81 23.48
CA LYS A 57 20.01 2.41 23.52
C LYS A 57 19.77 1.87 24.93
N SER A 58 18.99 0.80 25.02
CA SER A 58 18.80 0.08 26.28
C SER A 58 20.10 -0.62 26.69
N VAL A 59 20.20 -1.01 27.96
CA VAL A 59 21.26 -1.91 28.41
C VAL A 59 21.14 -3.23 27.63
N TYR A 60 22.27 -3.80 27.22
CA TYR A 60 22.29 -5.04 26.43
C TYR A 60 21.63 -6.20 27.19
N ASP A 61 20.62 -6.82 26.58
CA ASP A 61 19.92 -8.01 27.09
C ASP A 61 20.05 -9.16 26.06
N PRO A 62 20.68 -10.30 26.43
CA PRO A 62 20.80 -11.46 25.55
C PRO A 62 19.48 -12.04 25.04
N LYS A 63 18.37 -11.83 25.77
CA LYS A 63 17.03 -12.28 25.37
C LYS A 63 16.44 -11.38 24.28
N TYR A 64 16.92 -10.15 24.16
CA TYR A 64 16.47 -9.16 23.18
C TYR A 64 17.67 -8.47 22.50
N PRO A 65 18.50 -9.22 21.74
CA PRO A 65 19.74 -8.69 21.14
C PRO A 65 19.47 -7.57 20.11
N ALA A 66 18.26 -7.51 19.56
CA ALA A 66 17.85 -6.49 18.59
C ALA A 66 17.53 -5.12 19.22
N ALA A 67 17.40 -5.02 20.55
CA ALA A 67 17.08 -3.75 21.22
C ALA A 67 18.15 -2.67 21.01
N ASN A 68 19.38 -3.09 20.69
CA ASN A 68 20.52 -2.21 20.44
C ASN A 68 20.98 -2.24 18.97
N PHE A 69 20.12 -2.71 18.06
CA PHE A 69 20.45 -2.81 16.64
C PHE A 69 20.62 -1.42 16.01
N GLU A 70 21.74 -1.22 15.31
CA GLU A 70 21.99 -0.03 14.50
C GLU A 70 21.99 -0.41 13.01
N PRO A 71 21.04 0.09 12.21
CA PRO A 71 21.02 -0.20 10.79
C PRO A 71 22.21 0.46 10.09
N LYS A 72 22.99 -0.34 9.37
CA LYS A 72 24.07 0.14 8.51
C LYS A 72 23.67 0.01 7.05
N VAL A 73 23.67 1.13 6.33
CA VAL A 73 23.43 1.13 4.88
C VAL A 73 24.72 0.70 4.17
N ILE A 74 24.63 -0.33 3.36
CA ILE A 74 25.74 -0.81 2.51
C ILE A 74 25.41 -0.40 1.08
N TYR A 75 26.35 0.27 0.41
CA TYR A 75 26.20 0.66 -0.99
C TYR A 75 26.84 -0.39 -1.92
N PRO A 76 26.21 -0.72 -3.06
CA PRO A 76 26.75 -1.65 -4.05
C PRO A 76 27.94 -1.07 -4.83
#